data_AF-A0A944HQ85-F1
#
_entry.id   AF-A0A944HQ85-F1
#
_cell.length_a   1.000
_cell.length_b   1.000
_cell.length_c   1.000
_cell.angle_alpha   90.00
_cell.angle_beta   90.00
_cell.angle_gamma   90.00
#
_symmetry.space_group_name_H-M   'P 1'
#
loop_
_entity.id
_entity.type
_entity.pdbx_description
1 polymer ?
#
loop_
_entity_poly.entity_id
_entity_poly.type
_entity_poly.pdbx_seq_one_letter_code
_entity_poly.pdbx_strand_id
1 'polypeptide(L)'
;MPADQQPTCGNAADPDFPIRTRMHGGPRTVHPGAGFQSVGLDLTNTTEELCHRIHPVVILTGRPGLAADKVTVEFRDGDAGRWRPVSLERTSEDEIVGAFDDGFRGFVVPAGKTVTVKVRLALAAGTAPNTVTVNAAVVQRKGNDGDWVGASGDYRFEVTEAPEDSVIARSLDQLATTGTGTVARLAAAGAVIAVGTGLLVLMSRRIGARRR
;
A
#
# COMPACT_ATOMS: atom_id res chain seq x y z
N MET A 1 -16.28 -18.47 41.53
CA MET A 1 -14.88 -18.56 41.10
C MET A 1 -14.39 -17.15 40.88
N PRO A 2 -13.19 -16.75 41.33
CA PRO A 2 -12.67 -15.44 40.96
C PRO A 2 -12.55 -15.42 39.43
N ALA A 3 -12.91 -14.31 38.79
CA ALA A 3 -12.65 -14.15 37.37
C ALA A 3 -11.14 -14.32 37.14
N ASP A 4 -10.74 -15.27 36.30
CA ASP A 4 -9.35 -15.47 35.90
C ASP A 4 -8.79 -14.13 35.43
N GLN A 5 -8.02 -13.46 36.28
CA GLN A 5 -7.24 -12.30 35.88
C GLN A 5 -6.20 -12.83 34.91
N GLN A 6 -6.45 -12.61 33.63
CA GLN A 6 -5.54 -13.07 32.60
C GLN A 6 -4.15 -12.46 32.83
N PRO A 7 -3.08 -13.25 32.72
CA PRO A 7 -1.74 -12.77 33.00
C PRO A 7 -1.38 -11.60 32.06
N THR A 8 -0.84 -10.55 32.67
CA THR A 8 -0.33 -9.35 31.98
C THR A 8 1.04 -9.66 31.38
N CYS A 9 1.29 -9.14 30.18
CA CYS A 9 2.63 -9.15 29.60
C CYS A 9 3.50 -8.14 30.36
N GLY A 10 4.52 -8.64 31.07
CA GLY A 10 5.39 -7.82 31.91
C GLY A 10 4.71 -7.31 33.20
N ASN A 11 5.43 -6.44 33.90
CA ASN A 11 4.97 -5.81 35.13
C ASN A 11 4.60 -4.35 34.86
N ALA A 12 3.37 -3.96 35.21
CA ALA A 12 2.87 -2.60 35.00
C ALA A 12 3.62 -1.53 35.80
N ALA A 13 4.39 -1.93 36.84
CA ALA A 13 5.23 -1.01 37.62
C ALA A 13 6.60 -0.75 36.97
N ASP A 14 7.01 -1.52 35.95
CA ASP A 14 8.28 -1.31 35.29
C ASP A 14 8.22 -0.05 34.41
N PRO A 15 9.28 0.78 34.40
CA PRO A 15 9.30 2.02 33.61
C PRO A 15 9.43 1.75 32.10
N ASP A 16 9.95 0.57 31.73
CA ASP A 16 10.19 0.18 30.35
C ASP A 16 9.09 -0.75 29.84
N PHE A 17 8.73 -0.59 28.56
CA PHE A 17 7.79 -1.49 27.91
C PHE A 17 8.34 -2.92 27.80
N PRO A 18 7.55 -3.96 28.12
CA PRO A 18 7.98 -5.36 28.06
C PRO A 18 8.16 -5.90 26.63
N ILE A 19 7.56 -5.25 25.63
CA ILE A 19 7.77 -5.53 24.20
C ILE A 19 8.55 -4.38 23.57
N ARG A 20 9.86 -4.57 23.43
CA ARG A 20 10.67 -3.68 22.59
C ARG A 20 10.23 -3.85 21.14
N THR A 21 9.83 -2.76 20.52
CA THR A 21 9.24 -2.75 19.19
C THR A 21 10.14 -1.98 18.22
N ARG A 22 10.29 -2.45 16.98
CA ARG A 22 11.09 -1.74 15.97
C ARG A 22 10.58 -1.99 14.55
N MET A 23 10.38 -0.91 13.80
CA MET A 23 10.13 -0.99 12.36
C MET A 23 11.44 -0.91 11.56
N HIS A 24 11.58 -1.73 10.53
CA HIS A 24 12.80 -1.79 9.70
C HIS A 24 12.58 -2.40 8.32
N GLY A 25 13.66 -2.40 7.52
CA GLY A 25 13.58 -2.74 6.11
C GLY A 25 12.82 -1.66 5.33
N GLY A 26 12.12 -2.07 4.28
CA GLY A 26 11.31 -1.19 3.46
C GLY A 26 12.06 -0.10 2.69
N PRO A 27 11.37 0.58 1.77
CA PRO A 27 11.99 1.63 0.99
C PRO A 27 12.00 2.96 1.77
N ARG A 28 12.98 3.80 1.45
CA ARG A 28 13.01 5.21 1.89
C ARG A 28 12.17 6.12 0.99
N THR A 29 11.74 5.61 -0.16
CA THR A 29 10.94 6.35 -1.14
C THR A 29 9.82 5.46 -1.64
N VAL A 30 8.59 5.97 -1.65
CA VAL A 30 7.40 5.25 -2.12
C VAL A 30 6.76 6.05 -3.24
N HIS A 31 6.45 5.37 -4.34
CA HIS A 31 5.73 5.96 -5.45
C HIS A 31 4.24 5.61 -5.36
N PRO A 32 3.33 6.59 -5.40
CA PRO A 32 1.89 6.36 -5.48
C PRO A 32 1.53 5.40 -6.63
N GLY A 33 0.67 4.42 -6.37
CA GLY A 33 0.26 3.42 -7.35
C GLY A 33 1.32 2.36 -7.69
N ALA A 34 2.45 2.29 -6.97
CA ALA A 34 3.46 1.25 -7.18
C ALA A 34 3.14 -0.12 -6.57
N GLY A 35 1.96 -0.26 -5.96
CA GLY A 35 1.59 -1.46 -5.20
C GLY A 35 2.25 -1.50 -3.82
N PHE A 36 2.21 -2.68 -3.19
CA PHE A 36 2.61 -2.85 -1.81
C PHE A 36 4.13 -2.84 -1.60
N GLN A 37 4.58 -2.06 -0.62
CA GLN A 37 5.93 -2.00 -0.10
C GLN A 37 5.99 -2.72 1.24
N SER A 38 6.97 -3.60 1.45
CA SER A 38 7.06 -4.41 2.67
C SER A 38 7.99 -3.78 3.72
N VAL A 39 7.55 -3.78 4.97
CA VAL A 39 8.28 -3.32 6.16
C VAL A 39 8.22 -4.44 7.21
N GLY A 40 9.32 -4.66 7.92
CA GLY A 40 9.36 -5.56 9.08
C GLY A 40 9.00 -4.81 10.36
N LEU A 41 8.17 -5.41 11.20
CA LEU A 41 7.89 -4.94 12.56
C LEU A 41 8.36 -6.01 13.54
N ASP A 42 9.48 -5.76 14.22
CA ASP A 42 10.01 -6.65 15.24
C ASP A 42 9.29 -6.38 16.57
N LEU A 43 8.80 -7.44 17.18
CA LEU A 43 8.25 -7.48 18.53
C LEU A 43 9.17 -8.34 19.38
N THR A 44 9.97 -7.72 20.25
CA THR A 44 10.93 -8.42 21.10
C THR A 44 10.43 -8.42 22.53
N ASN A 45 10.06 -9.59 23.04
CA ASN A 45 9.67 -9.76 24.43
C ASN A 45 10.93 -9.79 25.30
N THR A 46 11.07 -8.81 26.19
CA THR A 46 12.22 -8.69 27.11
C THR A 46 11.97 -9.34 28.47
N THR A 47 10.78 -9.94 28.66
CA THR A 47 10.39 -10.63 29.88
C THR A 47 10.75 -12.12 29.84
N GLU A 48 10.64 -12.77 30.99
CA GLU A 48 10.87 -14.21 31.16
C GLU A 48 9.62 -15.07 30.87
N GLU A 49 8.47 -14.43 30.64
CA GLU A 49 7.19 -15.09 30.41
C GLU A 49 6.70 -14.91 28.98
N LEU A 50 5.82 -15.80 28.52
CA LEU A 50 5.19 -15.69 27.22
C LEU A 50 4.18 -14.54 27.19
N CYS A 51 4.27 -13.67 26.19
CA CYS A 51 3.27 -12.62 25.96
C CYS A 51 2.33 -13.01 24.80
N HIS A 52 1.04 -13.14 25.09
CA HIS A 52 -0.02 -13.46 24.11
C HIS A 52 -0.98 -12.29 23.92
N ARG A 53 -1.78 -12.35 22.84
CA ARG A 53 -2.76 -11.32 22.46
C ARG A 53 -2.11 -9.97 22.27
N ILE A 54 -1.00 -9.98 21.55
CA ILE A 54 -0.24 -8.79 21.23
C ILE A 54 -0.76 -8.24 19.91
N HIS A 55 -1.35 -7.05 19.95
CA HIS A 55 -1.94 -6.36 18.82
C HIS A 55 -1.19 -5.05 18.56
N PRO A 56 -0.39 -4.99 17.48
CA PRO A 56 0.14 -3.73 17.01
C PRO A 56 -0.99 -2.81 16.54
N VAL A 57 -0.80 -1.51 16.77
CA VAL A 57 -1.60 -0.41 16.26
C VAL A 57 -0.66 0.45 15.43
N VAL A 58 -0.89 0.51 14.12
CA VAL A 58 -0.12 1.40 13.24
C VAL A 58 -0.68 2.81 13.33
N ILE A 59 0.21 3.79 13.39
CA ILE A 59 -0.09 5.22 13.39
C ILE A 59 0.72 5.84 12.25
N LEU A 60 0.05 6.57 11.36
CA LEU A 60 0.68 7.24 10.23
C LEU A 60 0.36 8.74 10.27
N THR A 61 1.37 9.55 10.00
CA THR A 61 1.21 10.99 9.78
C THR A 61 1.90 11.37 8.49
N GLY A 62 1.30 12.29 7.73
CA GLY A 62 1.91 12.86 6.53
C GLY A 62 2.00 14.36 6.61
N ARG A 63 3.05 14.94 6.02
CA ARG A 63 3.24 16.39 5.91
C ARG A 63 3.47 16.76 4.43
N PRO A 64 2.63 17.61 3.80
CA PRO A 64 1.60 18.47 4.41
C PRO A 64 0.29 17.77 4.81
N GLY A 65 0.08 16.50 4.44
CA GLY A 65 -1.08 15.71 4.86
C GLY A 65 -1.08 14.30 4.25
N LEU A 66 -1.88 13.40 4.81
CA LEU A 66 -2.12 12.05 4.30
C LEU A 66 -3.58 11.69 4.51
N ALA A 67 -4.27 11.29 3.45
CA ALA A 67 -5.68 10.92 3.52
C ALA A 67 -5.81 9.40 3.76
N ALA A 68 -6.66 8.99 4.70
CA ALA A 68 -6.82 7.59 5.10
C ALA A 68 -7.25 6.69 3.93
N ASP A 69 -8.14 7.20 3.06
CA ASP A 69 -8.65 6.50 1.87
C ASP A 69 -7.59 6.30 0.76
N LYS A 70 -6.44 6.96 0.88
CA LYS A 70 -5.28 6.82 -0.03
C LYS A 70 -4.24 5.84 0.49
N VAL A 71 -4.42 5.28 1.67
CA VAL A 71 -3.48 4.36 2.31
C VAL A 71 -4.13 3.00 2.46
N THR A 72 -3.39 1.95 2.13
CA THR A 72 -3.77 0.58 2.48
C THR A 72 -2.64 -0.04 3.26
N VAL A 73 -2.94 -0.55 4.44
CA VAL A 73 -2.01 -1.32 5.27
C VAL A 73 -2.53 -2.73 5.44
N GLU A 74 -1.62 -3.69 5.30
CA GLU A 74 -1.89 -5.08 5.61
C GLU A 74 -0.76 -5.68 6.45
N PHE A 75 -1.10 -6.66 7.27
CA PHE A 75 -0.13 -7.45 8.00
C PHE A 75 -0.29 -8.93 7.68
N ARG A 76 0.81 -9.67 7.82
CA ARG A 76 0.80 -11.12 7.65
C ARG A 76 0.40 -11.77 8.98
N ASP A 77 -0.72 -12.47 8.98
CA ASP A 77 -1.06 -13.44 10.01
C ASP A 77 -0.15 -14.66 9.82
N GLY A 78 0.82 -14.83 10.72
CA GLY A 78 1.81 -15.89 10.67
C GLY A 78 1.18 -17.28 10.77
N ASP A 79 0.24 -17.45 11.69
CA ASP A 79 -0.43 -18.74 11.95
C ASP A 79 -1.32 -19.14 10.78
N ALA A 80 -2.09 -18.19 10.24
CA ALA A 80 -3.02 -18.46 9.15
C ALA A 80 -2.37 -18.36 7.76
N GLY A 81 -1.12 -17.90 7.67
CA GLY A 81 -0.41 -17.74 6.41
C GLY A 81 -1.12 -16.83 5.40
N ARG A 82 -1.82 -15.79 5.85
CA ARG A 82 -2.58 -14.87 4.98
C ARG A 82 -2.30 -13.40 5.30
N TRP A 83 -2.45 -12.55 4.30
CA TRP A 83 -2.47 -11.11 4.52
C TRP A 83 -3.84 -10.70 5.05
N ARG A 84 -3.86 -9.78 6.02
CA ARG A 84 -5.07 -9.22 6.61
C ARG A 84 -5.06 -7.71 6.46
N PRO A 85 -6.17 -7.10 6.01
CA PRO A 85 -6.29 -5.65 5.97
C PRO A 85 -6.31 -5.07 7.38
N VAL A 86 -5.82 -3.84 7.51
CA VAL A 86 -5.98 -3.02 8.70
C VAL A 86 -7.05 -1.97 8.39
N SER A 87 -8.10 -1.93 9.21
CA SER A 87 -9.09 -0.84 9.14
C SER A 87 -8.43 0.44 9.63
N LEU A 88 -8.30 1.41 8.72
CA LEU A 88 -7.64 2.69 8.98
C LEU A 88 -8.69 3.79 9.19
N GLU A 89 -8.49 4.58 10.23
CA GLU A 89 -9.35 5.70 10.58
C GLU A 89 -8.51 6.96 10.80
N ARG A 90 -9.07 8.12 10.46
CA ARG A 90 -8.42 9.41 10.72
C ARG A 90 -8.84 9.94 12.09
N THR A 91 -7.88 10.36 12.90
CA THR A 91 -8.11 10.99 14.20
C THR A 91 -8.32 12.50 14.06
N SER A 92 -8.73 13.16 15.15
CA SER A 92 -8.81 14.64 15.20
C SER A 92 -7.45 15.33 15.08
N GLU A 93 -6.36 14.62 15.39
CA GLU A 93 -4.99 15.13 15.35
C GLU A 93 -4.31 14.92 13.97
N ASP A 94 -5.11 14.65 12.93
CA ASP A 94 -4.65 14.37 11.57
C ASP A 94 -3.72 13.15 11.44
N GLU A 95 -3.87 12.19 12.36
CA GLU A 95 -3.22 10.88 12.29
C GLU A 95 -4.14 9.85 11.64
N ILE A 96 -3.55 8.89 10.94
CA ILE A 96 -4.27 7.70 10.45
C ILE A 96 -3.86 6.54 11.35
N VAL A 97 -4.83 5.92 12.02
CA VAL A 97 -4.59 4.85 12.98
C VAL A 97 -5.32 3.58 12.58
N GLY A 98 -4.75 2.43 12.91
CA GLY A 98 -5.43 1.15 12.70
C GLY A 98 -4.84 0.01 13.51
N ALA A 99 -5.70 -0.73 14.19
CA ALA A 99 -5.31 -1.89 14.99
C ALA A 99 -5.26 -3.16 14.15
N PHE A 100 -4.30 -4.04 14.44
CA PHE A 100 -4.20 -5.36 13.82
C PHE A 100 -5.18 -6.30 14.54
N ASP A 101 -6.48 -6.15 14.25
CA ASP A 101 -7.54 -6.70 15.11
C ASP A 101 -8.82 -7.16 14.39
N ASP A 102 -8.78 -7.30 13.05
CA ASP A 102 -9.92 -7.77 12.25
C ASP A 102 -10.22 -9.27 12.48
N GLY A 103 -10.74 -9.59 13.67
CA GLY A 103 -10.91 -10.95 14.20
C GLY A 103 -9.59 -11.72 14.39
N PHE A 104 -8.46 -11.02 14.44
CA PHE A 104 -7.14 -11.61 14.69
C PHE A 104 -6.97 -11.89 16.19
N ARG A 105 -6.35 -13.02 16.57
CA ARG A 105 -6.19 -13.41 17.99
C ARG A 105 -5.07 -12.66 18.71
N GLY A 106 -4.30 -11.85 17.99
CA GLY A 106 -3.06 -11.25 18.45
C GLY A 106 -1.86 -12.19 18.28
N PHE A 107 -0.67 -11.61 18.20
CA PHE A 107 0.58 -12.36 18.15
C PHE A 107 0.90 -12.97 19.51
N VAL A 108 1.66 -14.06 19.45
CA VAL A 108 2.32 -14.65 20.61
C VAL A 108 3.81 -14.40 20.47
N VAL A 109 4.41 -13.74 21.47
CA VAL A 109 5.83 -13.41 21.52
C VAL A 109 6.46 -14.18 22.68
N PRO A 110 7.22 -15.26 22.41
CA PRO A 110 7.83 -16.06 23.47
C PRO A 110 8.84 -15.27 24.31
N ALA A 111 9.01 -15.68 25.56
CA ALA A 111 9.97 -15.11 26.50
C ALA A 111 11.37 -14.94 25.88
N GLY A 112 11.94 -13.73 25.99
CA GLY A 112 13.26 -13.41 25.45
C GLY A 112 13.41 -13.54 23.93
N LYS A 113 12.33 -13.67 23.16
CA LYS A 113 12.36 -13.86 21.69
C LYS A 113 11.83 -12.66 20.94
N THR A 114 12.24 -12.58 19.67
CA THR A 114 11.72 -11.63 18.69
C THR A 114 10.82 -12.35 17.69
N VAL A 115 9.64 -11.78 17.46
CA VAL A 115 8.76 -12.13 16.34
C VAL A 115 8.76 -10.97 15.35
N THR A 116 9.12 -11.24 14.10
CA THR A 116 9.05 -10.26 13.01
C THR A 116 7.72 -10.39 12.28
N VAL A 117 6.85 -9.40 12.47
CA VAL A 117 5.60 -9.26 11.72
C VAL A 117 5.91 -8.64 10.36
N LYS A 118 5.47 -9.28 9.28
CA LYS A 118 5.53 -8.68 7.94
C LYS A 118 4.36 -7.74 7.78
N VAL A 119 4.65 -6.47 7.56
CA VAL A 119 3.68 -5.42 7.26
C VAL A 119 3.91 -4.98 5.81
N ARG A 120 2.83 -4.62 5.11
CA ARG A 120 2.94 -3.98 3.80
C ARG A 120 2.01 -2.80 3.69
N LEU A 121 2.48 -1.76 3.00
CA LEU A 121 1.73 -0.54 2.77
C LEU A 121 1.70 -0.22 1.28
N ALA A 122 0.56 0.25 0.79
CA ALA A 122 0.42 0.82 -0.53
C ALA A 122 -0.20 2.21 -0.44
N LEU A 123 0.20 3.09 -1.36
CA LEU A 123 -0.41 4.39 -1.58
C LEU A 123 -1.19 4.36 -2.89
N ALA A 124 -2.43 4.84 -2.86
CA ALA A 124 -3.24 4.99 -4.06
C ALA A 124 -2.55 5.92 -5.07
N ALA A 125 -2.81 5.73 -6.36
CA ALA A 125 -2.35 6.67 -7.38
C ALA A 125 -2.91 8.08 -7.11
N GLY A 126 -2.10 9.10 -7.39
CA GLY A 126 -2.47 10.50 -7.16
C GLY A 126 -2.32 10.98 -5.70
N THR A 127 -1.77 10.17 -4.79
CA THR A 127 -1.30 10.69 -3.50
C THR A 127 -0.21 11.73 -3.75
N ALA A 128 -0.39 12.94 -3.22
CA ALA A 128 0.55 14.04 -3.41
C ALA A 128 1.91 13.74 -2.74
N PRO A 129 3.01 14.34 -3.22
CA PRO A 129 4.30 14.26 -2.55
C PRO A 129 4.20 14.71 -1.09
N ASN A 130 4.77 13.93 -0.18
CA ASN A 130 4.79 14.21 1.25
C ASN A 130 5.92 13.41 1.94
N THR A 131 6.19 13.75 3.19
CA THR A 131 6.98 12.88 4.08
C THR A 131 6.01 12.14 4.99
N VAL A 132 6.08 10.81 5.01
CA VAL A 132 5.25 9.98 5.89
C VAL A 132 6.10 9.46 7.05
N THR A 133 5.59 9.65 8.27
CA THR A 133 6.10 8.99 9.47
C THR A 133 5.12 7.91 9.91
N VAL A 134 5.64 6.73 10.20
CA VAL A 134 4.91 5.58 10.70
C VAL A 134 5.47 5.19 12.05
N ASN A 135 4.58 4.97 13.02
CA ASN A 135 4.89 4.36 14.31
C ASN A 135 3.97 3.15 14.51
N ALA A 136 4.39 2.21 15.33
CA ALA A 136 3.56 1.14 15.83
C ALA A 136 3.61 1.14 17.35
N ALA A 137 2.47 1.40 17.98
CA ALA A 137 2.27 1.11 19.38
C ALA A 137 1.74 -0.32 19.54
N VAL A 138 1.96 -0.95 20.68
CA VAL A 138 1.65 -2.36 20.90
C VAL A 138 0.78 -2.51 22.12
N VAL A 139 -0.36 -3.18 21.96
CA VAL A 139 -1.34 -3.40 23.01
C VAL A 139 -1.44 -4.88 23.32
N GLN A 140 -1.41 -5.27 24.60
CA GLN A 140 -1.91 -6.56 25.01
C GLN A 140 -3.42 -6.47 25.24
N ARG A 141 -4.22 -7.09 24.36
CA ARG A 141 -5.67 -7.03 24.51
C ARG A 141 -6.21 -7.91 25.63
N LYS A 142 -7.19 -7.38 26.35
CA LYS A 142 -7.92 -7.98 27.48
C LYS A 142 -9.42 -7.75 27.30
N GLY A 143 -10.03 -8.51 26.38
CA GLY A 143 -11.42 -8.29 25.99
C GLY A 143 -11.57 -6.98 25.22
N ASN A 144 -12.42 -6.08 25.70
CA ASN A 144 -12.64 -4.75 25.09
C ASN A 144 -11.64 -3.68 25.58
N ASP A 145 -10.67 -4.07 26.41
CA ASP A 145 -9.63 -3.20 26.96
C ASP A 145 -8.23 -3.73 26.56
N GLY A 146 -7.17 -3.05 26.96
CA GLY A 146 -5.82 -3.55 26.81
C GLY A 146 -4.75 -2.66 27.42
N ASP A 147 -3.59 -3.27 27.70
CA ASP A 147 -2.44 -2.58 28.25
C ASP A 147 -1.47 -2.19 27.13
N TRP A 148 -0.94 -0.98 27.19
CA TRP A 148 0.18 -0.58 26.34
C TRP A 148 1.46 -1.28 26.79
N VAL A 149 2.05 -2.06 25.88
CA VAL A 149 3.19 -2.95 26.19
C VAL A 149 4.39 -2.73 25.27
N GLY A 150 4.33 -1.76 24.34
CA GLY A 150 5.43 -1.46 23.43
C GLY A 150 5.17 -0.28 22.48
N ALA A 151 6.23 0.28 21.92
CA ALA A 151 6.19 1.32 20.87
C ALA A 151 7.45 1.28 19.99
N SER A 152 7.30 1.53 18.67
CA SER A 152 8.36 1.25 17.68
C SER A 152 9.36 2.37 17.42
N GLY A 153 9.07 3.59 17.87
CA GLY A 153 9.70 4.79 17.34
C GLY A 153 9.36 5.03 15.86
N ASP A 154 9.96 6.06 15.28
CA ASP A 154 9.58 6.55 13.96
C ASP A 154 10.27 5.81 12.81
N TYR A 155 9.47 5.33 11.87
CA TYR A 155 9.88 4.89 10.54
C TYR A 155 9.45 5.91 9.50
N ARG A 156 10.37 6.38 8.65
CA ARG A 156 10.09 7.46 7.68
C ARG A 156 10.43 7.06 6.25
N PHE A 157 9.58 7.50 5.33
CA PHE A 157 9.79 7.44 3.89
C PHE A 157 9.22 8.68 3.20
N GLU A 158 9.80 9.02 2.07
CA GLU A 158 9.33 10.10 1.19
C GLU A 158 8.35 9.54 0.16
N VAL A 159 7.28 10.28 -0.10
CA VAL A 159 6.38 10.03 -1.22
C VAL A 159 6.78 10.96 -2.34
N THR A 160 7.13 10.36 -3.47
CA THR A 160 7.55 11.09 -4.66
C THR A 160 6.77 10.61 -5.87
N GLU A 161 6.58 11.49 -6.84
CA GLU A 161 5.98 11.11 -8.11
C GLU A 161 6.81 10.01 -8.77
N ALA A 162 6.14 9.14 -9.54
CA ALA A 162 6.85 8.15 -10.32
C ALA A 162 7.65 8.88 -11.42
N PRO A 163 8.90 8.46 -11.72
CA PRO A 163 9.64 8.99 -12.86
C PRO A 163 8.80 8.88 -14.14
N GLU A 164 8.85 9.88 -15.03
CA GLU A 164 8.05 9.90 -16.27
C GLU A 164 8.25 8.62 -17.11
N ASP A 165 9.47 8.09 -17.13
CA ASP A 165 9.82 6.83 -17.82
C ASP A 165 9.03 5.62 -17.30
N SER A 166 8.69 5.61 -16.00
CA SER A 166 7.89 4.54 -15.38
C SER A 166 6.42 4.62 -15.77
N VAL A 167 5.91 5.83 -16.03
CA VAL A 167 4.56 6.05 -16.55
C VAL A 167 4.48 5.57 -18.00
N ILE A 168 5.48 5.93 -18.82
CA ILE A 168 5.57 5.47 -20.21
C ILE A 168 5.66 3.95 -20.29
N ALA A 169 6.49 3.30 -19.47
CA ALA A 169 6.60 1.84 -19.43
C ALA A 169 5.27 1.15 -19.08
N ARG A 170 4.52 1.68 -18.09
CA ARG A 170 3.17 1.19 -17.74
C ARG A 170 2.16 1.43 -18.85
N SER A 171 2.21 2.57 -19.52
CA SER A 171 1.35 2.86 -20.66
C SER A 171 1.64 1.91 -21.82
N LEU A 172 2.90 1.60 -22.11
CA LEU A 172 3.28 0.61 -23.12
C LEU A 172 2.85 -0.81 -22.75
N ASP A 173 2.96 -1.21 -21.48
CA ASP A 173 2.47 -2.50 -20.98
C ASP A 173 0.94 -2.61 -21.05
N GLN A 174 0.23 -1.53 -20.75
CA GLN A 174 -1.22 -1.44 -20.89
C GLN A 174 -1.65 -1.45 -22.38
N LEU A 175 -0.88 -0.82 -23.26
CA LEU A 175 -1.04 -0.91 -24.72
C LEU A 175 -0.75 -2.32 -25.25
N ALA A 176 0.26 -3.01 -24.72
CA ALA A 176 0.57 -4.39 -25.08
C ALA A 176 -0.51 -5.37 -24.59
N THR A 177 -1.05 -5.13 -23.39
CA THR A 177 -2.13 -5.90 -22.79
C THR A 177 -3.45 -5.69 -23.52
N THR A 178 -3.73 -4.47 -24.01
CA THR A 178 -4.91 -4.18 -24.84
C THR A 178 -4.71 -4.53 -26.33
N GLY A 179 -3.47 -4.73 -26.77
CA GLY A 179 -3.08 -5.07 -28.14
C GLY A 179 -3.39 -6.50 -28.59
N THR A 180 -3.70 -7.41 -27.67
CA THR A 180 -4.10 -8.80 -28.02
C THR A 180 -5.57 -8.93 -28.46
N GLY A 181 -6.38 -7.88 -28.33
CA GLY A 181 -7.80 -7.88 -28.71
C GLY A 181 -8.15 -7.18 -30.04
N THR A 182 -7.23 -6.45 -30.66
CA THR A 182 -7.55 -5.55 -31.80
C THR A 182 -6.61 -5.71 -33.00
N VAL A 183 -6.16 -6.94 -33.29
CA VAL A 183 -5.50 -7.28 -34.57
C VAL A 183 -6.41 -8.12 -35.45
N ALA A 184 -7.63 -7.64 -35.67
CA ALA A 184 -8.49 -8.15 -36.73
C ALA A 184 -9.43 -7.03 -37.20
N ARG A 185 -8.88 -6.07 -37.97
CA ARG A 185 -9.55 -5.29 -39.04
C ARG A 185 -8.76 -4.00 -39.34
N LEU A 186 -7.63 -4.17 -40.03
CA LEU A 186 -7.14 -3.15 -40.97
C LEU A 186 -6.79 -3.88 -42.26
N ALA A 187 -7.83 -4.28 -42.99
CA ALA A 187 -7.70 -4.67 -44.38
C ALA A 187 -7.94 -3.44 -45.26
N ALA A 188 -6.86 -3.04 -45.93
CA ALA A 188 -6.81 -2.38 -47.23
C ALA A 188 -7.37 -0.95 -47.38
N ALA A 189 -6.46 0.02 -47.49
CA ALA A 189 -6.38 0.89 -48.67
C ALA A 189 -5.05 1.65 -48.68
N GLY A 190 -4.23 1.44 -49.73
CA GLY A 190 -3.16 2.37 -50.08
C GLY A 190 -1.82 1.75 -50.47
N ALA A 191 -1.75 1.10 -51.63
CA ALA A 191 -0.50 0.96 -52.37
C ALA A 191 -0.77 1.32 -53.84
N VAL A 192 -0.08 2.37 -54.29
CA VAL A 192 -0.07 2.89 -55.67
C VAL A 192 1.09 2.23 -56.40
N ILE A 193 0.91 1.80 -57.66
CA ILE A 193 1.71 2.15 -58.86
C ILE A 193 1.33 1.27 -60.09
N ALA A 194 0.91 1.98 -61.13
CA ALA A 194 0.85 1.77 -62.59
C ALA A 194 1.15 0.41 -63.27
N VAL A 195 0.35 0.05 -64.29
CA VAL A 195 0.70 -0.06 -65.74
C VAL A 195 -0.59 -0.30 -66.56
N GLY A 196 -0.74 0.37 -67.73
CA GLY A 196 -1.47 -0.22 -68.86
C GLY A 196 -2.63 0.57 -69.49
N THR A 197 -2.30 1.38 -70.50
CA THR A 197 -3.01 1.59 -71.79
C THR A 197 -4.52 1.40 -71.90
N GLY A 198 -5.20 2.44 -72.41
CA GLY A 198 -6.23 2.28 -73.45
C GLY A 198 -7.48 3.15 -73.31
N LEU A 199 -7.64 4.09 -74.26
CA LEU A 199 -8.89 4.58 -74.88
C LEU A 199 -10.04 5.12 -73.98
N LEU A 200 -10.86 6.10 -74.32
CA LEU A 200 -11.03 7.14 -75.33
C LEU A 200 -12.35 7.87 -74.89
N VAL A 201 -12.60 9.08 -75.40
CA VAL A 201 -13.93 9.75 -75.54
C VAL A 201 -14.47 10.59 -74.37
N LEU A 202 -14.42 11.92 -74.58
CA LEU A 202 -15.49 12.95 -74.56
C LEU A 202 -16.49 12.95 -73.36
N MET A 203 -16.95 14.06 -72.77
CA MET A 203 -17.19 15.41 -73.31
C MET A 203 -17.54 16.35 -72.14
N SER A 204 -17.00 17.57 -72.19
CA SER A 204 -17.59 18.86 -71.77
C SER A 204 -18.61 18.94 -70.61
N ARG A 205 -18.29 19.77 -69.61
CA ARG A 205 -19.17 20.88 -69.19
C ARG A 205 -18.38 22.04 -68.56
N ARG A 206 -18.62 23.22 -69.14
CA ARG A 206 -18.03 24.56 -68.92
C ARG A 206 -18.10 24.97 -67.44
N ILE A 207 -17.03 25.46 -66.81
CA ILE A 207 -16.52 26.86 -66.78
C ILE A 207 -17.57 27.92 -66.47
N GLY A 208 -17.28 28.72 -65.45
CA GLY A 208 -17.68 30.14 -65.36
C GLY A 208 -18.42 30.47 -64.06
N ALA A 209 -17.73 30.81 -62.98
CA ALA A 209 -17.21 32.16 -62.68
C ALA A 209 -18.25 33.09 -62.01
N ARG A 210 -18.10 33.20 -60.68
CA ARG A 210 -17.97 34.42 -59.86
C ARG A 210 -18.28 35.77 -60.52
N ARG A 211 -19.09 36.58 -59.82
CA ARG A 211 -19.28 38.06 -59.77
C ARG A 211 -20.79 38.33 -59.74
N ARG A 212 -21.38 39.14 -58.85
CA ARG A 212 -20.95 40.19 -57.92
C ARG A 212 -21.94 40.19 -56.75
#